data_AF-A0AAV4CZ77-F1
#
_entry.id   AF-A0AAV4CZ77-F1
#
_cell.length_a   1.000
_cell.length_b   1.000
_cell.length_c   1.000
_cell.angle_alpha   90.00
_cell.angle_beta   90.00
_cell.angle_gamma   90.00
#
_symmetry.space_group_name_H-M   'P 1'
#
loop_
_entity.id
_entity.type
_entity.pdbx_description
1 polymer ?
#
loop_
_entity_poly.entity_id
_entity_poly.type
_entity_poly.pdbx_seq_one_letter_code
_entity_poly.pdbx_strand_id
1 'polypeptide(L)'
;MQAGTDKTEYNCELYSANWIVFQPDIVIDAKLGCLWTLKLNLGPLVTMIPDKDRLIQFLLYRKDSKPVILSVCAQMLVPGHQASLQSLAKVYDLLNHTYKQYQELDTIDASPISSRKVIVEQSDMFTHVFSVFEEYKDIKYKFMVAVLIEYIRSLNQFNISVQHYLYELIINILVHNNCFYQLHQFLQYHVLSDSKPLACLMLSLESVYPPAHQLALDMLKRIQTANEEIIEVLLSKHQLLPALRFIRSVGIVDTVSSRKFLEAALSTKDNMLFYTVFKFFEQRNQKLRGSPRFQSGEHCEQYVKLFENLFGQEAFMPLPSLL
;
A
#
# COMPACT_ATOMS: atom_id res chain seq x y z
N MET A 1 -9.06 -37.27 -34.78
CA MET A 1 -10.11 -37.96 -34.00
C MET A 1 -10.77 -36.92 -33.12
N GLN A 2 -12.04 -36.61 -33.40
CA GLN A 2 -12.83 -35.65 -32.63
C GLN A 2 -13.05 -36.20 -31.22
N ALA A 3 -12.60 -35.47 -30.20
CA ALA A 3 -12.96 -35.76 -28.82
C ALA A 3 -14.43 -35.38 -28.62
N GLY A 4 -15.32 -36.37 -28.72
CA GLY A 4 -16.73 -36.24 -28.38
C GLY A 4 -16.88 -35.86 -26.92
N THR A 5 -17.60 -34.76 -26.66
CA THR A 5 -17.98 -34.30 -25.33
C THR A 5 -19.38 -34.83 -24.99
N ASP A 6 -19.59 -36.13 -25.17
CA ASP A 6 -20.79 -36.79 -24.66
C ASP A 6 -20.58 -37.14 -23.19
N LYS A 7 -21.29 -36.43 -22.29
CA LYS A 7 -21.36 -36.83 -20.87
C LYS A 7 -22.19 -38.10 -20.75
N THR A 8 -21.53 -39.25 -20.91
CA THR A 8 -22.14 -40.55 -20.61
C THR A 8 -22.31 -40.68 -19.08
N GLU A 9 -23.55 -40.76 -18.62
CA GLU A 9 -23.86 -41.05 -17.21
C GLU A 9 -23.67 -42.55 -16.95
N TYR A 10 -22.75 -42.89 -16.04
CA TYR A 10 -22.52 -44.27 -15.62
C TYR A 10 -23.24 -44.53 -14.30
N ASN A 11 -24.09 -45.55 -14.26
CA ASN A 11 -24.68 -46.02 -13.01
C ASN A 11 -23.63 -46.82 -12.23
N CYS A 12 -22.97 -46.14 -11.30
CA CYS A 12 -21.82 -46.66 -10.56
C CYS A 12 -22.23 -47.07 -9.15
N GLU A 13 -21.95 -48.32 -8.79
CA GLU A 13 -22.16 -48.84 -7.44
C GLU A 13 -21.06 -48.32 -6.52
N LEU A 14 -21.41 -47.39 -5.62
CA LEU A 14 -20.44 -46.82 -4.67
C LEU A 14 -19.86 -47.90 -3.77
N TYR A 15 -18.53 -47.91 -3.64
CA TYR A 15 -17.79 -48.89 -2.83
C TYR A 15 -17.98 -50.35 -3.28
N SER A 16 -18.14 -50.59 -4.58
CA SER A 16 -18.22 -51.94 -5.14
C SER A 16 -17.00 -52.78 -4.75
N ALA A 17 -17.23 -54.06 -4.43
CA ALA A 17 -16.15 -55.01 -4.14
C ALA A 17 -15.20 -55.24 -5.34
N ASN A 18 -15.59 -54.83 -6.55
CA ASN A 18 -14.79 -54.93 -7.78
C ASN A 18 -13.86 -53.74 -8.00
N TRP A 19 -13.84 -52.77 -7.08
CA TRP A 19 -12.94 -51.62 -7.17
C TRP A 19 -11.54 -51.97 -6.70
N ILE A 20 -10.56 -51.66 -7.54
CA ILE A 20 -9.15 -51.72 -7.20
C ILE A 20 -8.66 -50.27 -7.05
N VAL A 21 -8.25 -49.90 -5.84
CA VAL A 21 -7.84 -48.54 -5.51
C VAL A 21 -6.31 -48.44 -5.56
N PHE A 22 -5.82 -47.49 -6.34
CA PHE A 22 -4.41 -47.12 -6.41
C PHE A 22 -4.22 -45.71 -5.85
N GLN A 23 -3.22 -45.55 -4.98
CA GLN A 23 -2.87 -44.23 -4.46
C GLN A 23 -2.27 -43.34 -5.57
N PRO A 24 -2.51 -42.01 -5.53
CA PRO A 24 -3.29 -41.30 -4.50
C PRO A 24 -4.80 -41.25 -4.75
N ASP A 25 -5.28 -41.42 -5.99
CA ASP A 25 -6.64 -41.05 -6.39
C ASP A 25 -7.22 -41.87 -7.56
N ILE A 26 -6.64 -43.02 -7.91
CA ILE A 26 -7.11 -43.84 -9.04
C ILE A 26 -7.98 -44.98 -8.53
N VAL A 27 -9.14 -45.17 -9.16
CA VAL A 27 -10.03 -46.32 -8.92
C VAL A 27 -10.28 -47.03 -10.23
N ILE A 28 -9.90 -48.31 -10.30
CA ILE A 28 -10.23 -49.18 -11.44
C ILE A 28 -11.48 -49.96 -11.09
N ASP A 29 -12.54 -49.76 -11.86
CA ASP A 29 -13.77 -50.55 -11.76
C ASP A 29 -13.70 -51.71 -12.76
N ALA A 30 -13.37 -52.91 -12.28
CA ALA A 30 -13.25 -54.09 -13.13
C ALA A 30 -14.59 -54.55 -13.72
N LYS A 31 -15.73 -54.20 -13.08
CA LYS A 31 -17.08 -54.55 -13.56
C LYS A 31 -17.49 -53.65 -14.73
N LEU A 32 -17.14 -52.37 -14.66
CA LEU A 32 -17.43 -51.40 -15.72
C LEU A 32 -16.31 -51.29 -16.76
N GLY A 33 -15.14 -51.90 -16.53
CA GLY A 33 -13.97 -51.76 -17.39
C GLY A 33 -13.44 -50.32 -17.46
N CYS A 34 -13.73 -49.50 -16.45
CA CYS A 34 -13.45 -48.07 -16.44
C CYS A 34 -12.33 -47.74 -15.45
N LEU A 35 -11.54 -46.72 -15.79
CA LEU A 35 -10.55 -46.12 -14.89
C LEU A 35 -11.03 -44.73 -14.47
N TRP A 36 -11.19 -44.53 -13.17
CA TRP A 36 -11.70 -43.30 -12.57
C TRP A 36 -10.59 -42.56 -11.83
N THR A 37 -10.68 -41.24 -11.80
CA THR A 37 -9.87 -40.38 -10.94
C THR A 37 -10.78 -39.72 -9.91
N LEU A 38 -10.52 -39.98 -8.63
CA LEU A 38 -11.27 -39.42 -7.51
C LEU A 38 -10.82 -37.99 -7.24
N LYS A 39 -11.71 -37.03 -7.44
CA LYS A 39 -11.45 -35.62 -7.10
C LYS A 39 -12.35 -35.18 -5.95
N LEU A 40 -11.77 -34.49 -4.98
CA LEU A 40 -12.51 -33.87 -3.89
C LEU A 40 -13.18 -32.60 -4.39
N ASN A 41 -14.51 -32.51 -4.27
CA ASN A 41 -15.23 -31.26 -4.51
C ASN A 41 -15.26 -30.43 -3.22
N LEU A 42 -14.64 -29.24 -3.27
CA LEU A 42 -14.51 -28.36 -2.10
C LEU A 42 -15.75 -27.53 -1.82
N GLY A 43 -16.64 -27.32 -2.80
CA GLY A 43 -17.83 -26.47 -2.64
C GLY A 43 -18.76 -26.91 -1.51
N PRO A 44 -19.24 -28.16 -1.49
CA PRO A 44 -20.12 -28.66 -0.41
C PRO A 44 -19.49 -28.60 0.98
N LEU A 45 -18.16 -28.66 1.08
CA LEU A 45 -17.46 -28.62 2.37
C LEU A 45 -17.61 -27.28 3.10
N VAL A 46 -17.83 -26.19 2.36
CA VAL A 46 -18.10 -24.87 2.94
C VAL A 46 -19.36 -24.88 3.83
N THR A 47 -20.36 -25.68 3.44
CA THR A 47 -21.59 -25.89 4.20
C THR A 47 -21.50 -27.00 5.23
N MET A 48 -20.73 -28.07 4.94
CA MET A 48 -20.60 -29.23 5.84
C MET A 48 -19.69 -28.95 7.05
N ILE A 49 -18.73 -28.04 6.94
CA ILE A 49 -17.82 -27.65 8.02
C ILE A 49 -18.24 -26.25 8.53
N PRO A 50 -19.04 -26.16 9.61
CA PRO A 50 -19.56 -24.88 10.09
C PRO A 50 -18.48 -24.00 10.73
N ASP A 51 -17.51 -24.63 11.40
CA ASP A 51 -16.36 -23.95 12.01
C ASP A 51 -15.42 -23.43 10.91
N LYS A 52 -15.41 -22.12 10.74
CA LYS A 52 -14.61 -21.44 9.71
C LYS A 52 -13.11 -21.57 9.96
N ASP A 53 -12.68 -21.62 11.22
CA ASP A 53 -11.27 -21.78 11.58
C ASP A 53 -10.78 -23.15 11.07
N ARG A 54 -11.54 -24.21 11.37
CA ARG A 54 -11.26 -25.58 10.91
C ARG A 54 -11.39 -25.74 9.39
N LEU A 55 -12.37 -25.09 8.78
CA LEU A 55 -12.57 -25.12 7.33
C LEU A 55 -11.36 -24.51 6.61
N ILE A 56 -10.91 -23.33 7.02
CA ILE A 56 -9.74 -22.67 6.40
C ILE A 56 -8.48 -23.49 6.65
N GLN A 57 -8.28 -24.03 7.86
CA GLN A 57 -7.18 -24.95 8.13
C GLN A 57 -7.22 -26.17 7.20
N PHE A 58 -8.38 -26.79 6.97
CA PHE A 58 -8.52 -27.90 6.04
C PHE A 58 -8.19 -27.49 4.61
N LEU A 59 -8.74 -26.37 4.13
CA LEU A 59 -8.59 -25.90 2.75
C LEU A 59 -7.14 -25.54 2.43
N LEU A 60 -6.37 -25.01 3.39
CA LEU A 60 -4.96 -24.68 3.19
C LEU A 60 -4.11 -25.88 2.75
N TYR A 61 -4.50 -27.11 3.08
CA TYR A 61 -3.78 -28.33 2.65
C TYR A 61 -4.36 -28.98 1.39
N ARG A 62 -5.28 -28.32 0.67
CA ARG A 62 -5.93 -28.86 -0.53
C ARG A 62 -5.47 -28.15 -1.78
N LYS A 63 -5.26 -28.91 -2.86
CA LYS A 63 -4.98 -28.36 -4.19
C LYS A 63 -6.20 -27.58 -4.68
N ASP A 64 -5.95 -26.51 -5.44
CA ASP A 64 -6.98 -25.68 -6.09
C ASP A 64 -8.02 -25.07 -5.12
N SER A 65 -7.68 -24.91 -3.84
CA SER A 65 -8.59 -24.40 -2.82
C SER A 65 -8.57 -22.88 -2.64
N LYS A 66 -7.59 -22.17 -3.20
CA LYS A 66 -7.45 -20.71 -3.12
C LYS A 66 -8.75 -19.95 -3.42
N PRO A 67 -9.46 -20.19 -4.55
CA PRO A 67 -10.71 -19.48 -4.81
C PRO A 67 -11.79 -19.79 -3.76
N VAL A 68 -11.81 -21.02 -3.22
CA VAL A 68 -12.76 -21.40 -2.17
C VAL A 68 -12.42 -20.68 -0.86
N ILE A 69 -11.14 -20.62 -0.47
CA ILE A 69 -10.68 -19.86 0.71
C ILE A 69 -11.12 -18.40 0.61
N LEU A 70 -10.83 -17.75 -0.53
CA LEU A 70 -11.21 -16.36 -0.77
C LEU A 70 -12.72 -16.17 -0.71
N SER A 71 -13.49 -17.09 -1.31
CA SER A 71 -14.96 -17.03 -1.26
C SER A 71 -15.51 -17.16 0.17
N VAL A 72 -14.90 -18.01 1.01
CA VAL A 72 -15.29 -18.18 2.41
C VAL A 72 -14.96 -16.90 3.19
N CYS A 73 -13.76 -16.34 3.01
CA CYS A 73 -13.38 -15.08 3.64
C CYS A 73 -14.31 -13.93 3.23
N ALA A 74 -14.67 -13.82 1.95
CA ALA A 74 -15.62 -12.81 1.46
C ALA A 74 -17.01 -12.99 2.09
N GLN A 75 -17.54 -14.22 2.12
CA GLN A 75 -18.83 -14.52 2.76
C GLN A 75 -18.87 -14.13 4.24
N MET A 76 -17.76 -14.26 4.96
CA MET A 76 -17.64 -13.86 6.37
C MET A 76 -17.79 -12.34 6.59
N LEU A 77 -17.77 -11.53 5.53
CA LEU A 77 -17.93 -10.07 5.60
C LEU A 77 -19.33 -9.59 5.14
N VAL A 78 -20.05 -10.42 4.39
CA VAL A 78 -21.35 -10.09 3.80
C VAL A 78 -22.46 -10.08 4.87
N PRO A 79 -23.42 -9.14 4.81
CA PRO A 79 -24.57 -9.10 5.73
C PRO A 79 -25.30 -10.44 5.84
N GLY A 80 -25.73 -10.80 7.04
CA GLY A 80 -26.38 -12.09 7.32
C GLY A 80 -25.42 -13.26 7.56
N HIS A 81 -24.17 -13.16 7.11
CA HIS A 81 -23.13 -14.17 7.30
C HIS A 81 -21.88 -13.61 8.02
N GLN A 82 -21.98 -12.40 8.58
CA GLN A 82 -20.87 -11.72 9.23
C GLN A 82 -20.30 -12.54 10.39
N ALA A 83 -19.03 -12.88 10.28
CA ALA A 83 -18.30 -13.54 11.35
C ALA A 83 -17.93 -12.55 12.45
N SER A 84 -17.69 -13.07 13.66
CA SER A 84 -17.11 -12.26 14.74
C SER A 84 -15.67 -11.86 14.42
N LEU A 85 -15.22 -10.71 14.93
CA LEU A 85 -13.83 -10.27 14.79
C LEU A 85 -12.84 -11.32 15.33
N GLN A 86 -13.21 -12.08 16.35
CA GLN A 86 -12.37 -13.15 16.90
C GLN A 86 -12.17 -14.31 15.90
N SER A 87 -13.19 -14.67 15.14
CA SER A 87 -13.04 -15.71 14.10
C SER A 87 -12.23 -15.17 12.91
N LEU A 88 -12.50 -13.92 12.49
CA LEU A 88 -11.70 -13.27 11.44
C LEU A 88 -10.22 -13.16 11.83
N ALA A 89 -9.92 -12.80 13.08
CA ALA A 89 -8.56 -12.73 13.60
C ALA A 89 -7.80 -14.05 13.41
N LYS A 90 -8.41 -15.17 13.81
CA LYS A 90 -7.81 -16.50 13.67
C LYS A 90 -7.62 -16.91 12.22
N VAL A 91 -8.61 -16.63 11.36
CA VAL A 91 -8.52 -16.93 9.93
C VAL A 91 -7.38 -16.13 9.30
N TYR A 92 -7.30 -14.82 9.56
CA TYR A 92 -6.21 -13.98 9.07
C TYR A 92 -4.86 -14.43 9.58
N ASP A 93 -4.75 -14.79 10.87
CA ASP A 93 -3.52 -15.30 11.43
C ASP A 93 -3.08 -16.60 10.74
N LEU A 94 -4.02 -17.49 10.42
CA LEU A 94 -3.71 -18.74 9.73
C LEU A 94 -3.22 -18.51 8.29
N LEU A 95 -3.86 -17.59 7.55
CA LEU A 95 -3.46 -17.23 6.19
C LEU A 95 -2.09 -16.54 6.16
N ASN A 96 -1.91 -15.51 6.99
CA ASN A 96 -0.69 -14.72 7.04
C ASN A 96 0.49 -15.51 7.61
N HIS A 97 0.27 -16.39 8.60
CA HIS A 97 1.30 -17.31 9.07
C HIS A 97 1.78 -18.25 7.96
N THR A 98 0.84 -18.78 7.16
CA THR A 98 1.15 -19.65 6.03
C THR A 98 1.92 -18.90 4.94
N TYR A 99 1.54 -17.66 4.64
CA TYR A 99 2.27 -16.79 3.71
C TYR A 99 3.70 -16.49 4.22
N LYS A 100 3.86 -16.20 5.53
CA LYS A 100 5.17 -15.92 6.11
C LYS A 100 6.11 -17.13 6.01
N GLN A 101 5.61 -18.33 6.33
CA GLN A 101 6.35 -19.58 6.17
C GLN A 101 6.82 -19.78 4.72
N TYR A 102 5.96 -19.48 3.75
CA TYR A 102 6.32 -19.54 2.34
C TYR A 102 7.42 -18.54 1.98
N GLN A 103 7.31 -17.29 2.44
CA GLN A 103 8.31 -16.25 2.20
C GLN A 103 9.70 -16.63 2.75
N GLU A 104 9.76 -17.26 3.91
CA GLU A 104 11.02 -17.73 4.52
C GLU A 104 11.62 -18.93 3.78
N LEU A 105 10.78 -19.84 3.29
CA LEU A 105 11.22 -20.99 2.50
C LEU A 105 11.74 -20.58 1.10
N ASP A 106 11.15 -19.57 0.46
CA ASP A 106 11.62 -19.06 -0.84
C ASP A 106 13.03 -18.44 -0.76
N THR A 107 13.49 -18.03 0.43
CA THR A 107 14.82 -17.43 0.62
C THR A 107 15.95 -18.45 0.81
N ILE A 108 15.60 -19.69 1.15
CA ILE A 108 16.55 -20.76 1.40
C ILE A 108 16.25 -21.79 0.32
N ASP A 109 17.04 -21.84 -0.77
CA ASP A 109 16.92 -22.78 -1.91
C ASP A 109 16.78 -24.26 -1.47
N ALA A 110 15.61 -24.62 -0.95
CA ALA A 110 15.32 -25.89 -0.32
C ALA A 110 14.27 -26.63 -1.16
N SER A 111 14.63 -27.85 -1.53
CA SER A 111 13.96 -28.76 -2.46
C SER A 111 12.44 -28.94 -2.22
N PRO A 112 11.68 -29.32 -3.27
CA PRO A 112 10.27 -28.93 -3.46
C PRO A 112 9.23 -29.92 -2.88
N ILE A 113 9.44 -30.46 -1.68
CA ILE A 113 8.62 -31.57 -1.15
C ILE A 113 7.90 -31.27 0.18
N SER A 114 8.22 -30.16 0.87
CA SER A 114 7.56 -29.84 2.15
C SER A 114 6.28 -29.01 1.95
N SER A 115 5.12 -29.68 2.07
CA SER A 115 3.76 -29.13 2.15
C SER A 115 3.43 -27.93 1.25
N ARG A 116 2.91 -28.18 0.04
CA ARG A 116 2.25 -27.14 -0.79
C ARG A 116 0.96 -26.67 -0.12
N LYS A 117 1.08 -25.89 0.95
CA LYS A 117 -0.05 -25.14 1.48
C LYS A 117 -0.45 -24.09 0.45
N VAL A 118 -1.73 -23.79 0.38
CA VAL A 118 -2.22 -22.72 -0.47
C VAL A 118 -1.79 -21.38 0.09
N ILE A 119 -1.20 -20.56 -0.78
CA ILE A 119 -0.71 -19.23 -0.43
C ILE A 119 -1.75 -18.20 -0.87
N VAL A 120 -2.07 -17.29 0.05
CA VAL A 120 -2.97 -16.16 -0.16
C VAL A 120 -2.17 -14.89 0.08
N GLU A 121 -2.09 -14.04 -0.94
CA GLU A 121 -1.39 -12.77 -0.90
C GLU A 121 -2.32 -11.62 -0.47
N GLN A 122 -1.74 -10.49 -0.10
CA GLN A 122 -2.49 -9.27 0.21
C GLN A 122 -3.32 -8.79 -1.00
N SER A 123 -2.81 -8.98 -2.22
CA SER A 123 -3.49 -8.63 -3.48
C SER A 123 -4.76 -9.47 -3.70
N ASP A 124 -4.71 -10.75 -3.33
CA ASP A 124 -5.87 -11.66 -3.40
C ASP A 124 -6.95 -11.22 -2.40
N MET A 125 -6.55 -10.93 -1.16
CA MET A 125 -7.47 -10.44 -0.12
C MET A 125 -8.11 -9.12 -0.54
N PHE A 126 -7.33 -8.19 -1.09
CA PHE A 126 -7.85 -6.92 -1.58
C PHE A 126 -8.87 -7.10 -2.70
N THR A 127 -8.53 -7.88 -3.73
CA THR A 127 -9.34 -8.01 -4.95
C THR A 127 -10.58 -8.88 -4.74
N HIS A 128 -10.49 -9.95 -3.97
CA HIS A 128 -11.54 -10.97 -3.87
C HIS A 128 -12.27 -11.00 -2.54
N VAL A 129 -11.72 -10.40 -1.48
CA VAL A 129 -12.34 -10.41 -0.14
C VAL A 129 -12.82 -9.01 0.24
N PHE A 130 -11.99 -7.98 0.11
CA PHE A 130 -12.34 -6.62 0.55
C PHE A 130 -13.15 -5.82 -0.48
N SER A 131 -13.21 -6.27 -1.73
CA SER A 131 -14.08 -5.70 -2.77
C SER A 131 -15.58 -5.72 -2.39
N VAL A 132 -15.99 -6.63 -1.50
CA VAL A 132 -17.35 -6.68 -0.96
C VAL A 132 -17.78 -5.39 -0.26
N PHE A 133 -16.83 -4.56 0.22
CA PHE A 133 -17.14 -3.27 0.83
C PHE A 133 -17.67 -2.24 -0.16
N GLU A 134 -17.31 -2.37 -1.44
CA GLU A 134 -17.86 -1.53 -2.51
C GLU A 134 -19.20 -2.09 -3.03
N GLU A 135 -19.33 -3.41 -3.07
CA GLU A 135 -20.53 -4.10 -3.57
C GLU A 135 -21.73 -3.99 -2.61
N TYR A 136 -21.50 -4.13 -1.30
CA TYR A 136 -22.57 -4.22 -0.29
C TYR A 136 -22.63 -2.96 0.58
N LYS A 137 -23.54 -2.05 0.22
CA LYS A 137 -23.75 -0.77 0.94
C LYS A 137 -24.28 -0.90 2.37
N ASP A 138 -24.87 -2.05 2.71
CA ASP A 138 -25.45 -2.29 4.04
C ASP A 138 -24.41 -2.63 5.11
N ILE A 139 -23.14 -2.85 4.72
CA ILE A 139 -22.06 -3.08 5.66
C ILE A 139 -21.72 -1.76 6.37
N LYS A 140 -21.77 -1.77 7.70
CA LYS A 140 -21.43 -0.58 8.49
C LYS A 140 -19.93 -0.26 8.38
N TYR A 141 -19.58 1.01 8.15
CA TYR A 141 -18.19 1.45 8.05
C TYR A 141 -17.33 1.04 9.27
N LYS A 142 -17.90 1.06 10.49
CA LYS A 142 -17.21 0.63 11.72
C LYS A 142 -16.74 -0.82 11.64
N PHE A 143 -17.55 -1.70 11.03
CA PHE A 143 -17.19 -3.09 10.82
C PHE A 143 -16.09 -3.19 9.76
N MET A 144 -16.22 -2.49 8.62
CA MET A 144 -15.18 -2.48 7.56
C MET A 144 -13.81 -2.07 8.12
N VAL A 145 -13.76 -0.97 8.87
CA VAL A 145 -12.53 -0.48 9.51
C VAL A 145 -12.00 -1.51 10.51
N ALA A 146 -12.85 -2.11 11.36
CA ALA A 146 -12.42 -3.12 12.32
C ALA A 146 -11.82 -4.36 11.62
N VAL A 147 -12.43 -4.82 10.54
CA VAL A 147 -11.94 -5.96 9.74
C VAL A 147 -10.58 -5.67 9.12
N LEU A 148 -10.40 -4.48 8.53
CA LEU A 148 -9.15 -4.09 7.88
C LEU A 148 -8.03 -3.89 8.91
N ILE A 149 -8.34 -3.27 10.06
CA ILE A 149 -7.38 -3.12 11.17
C ILE A 149 -7.00 -4.48 11.74
N GLU A 150 -7.95 -5.42 11.87
CA GLU A 150 -7.67 -6.78 12.31
C GLU A 150 -6.75 -7.53 11.33
N TYR A 151 -6.95 -7.34 10.02
CA TYR A 151 -6.07 -7.88 9.00
C TYR A 151 -4.65 -7.28 9.07
N ILE A 152 -4.53 -5.95 9.21
CA ILE A 152 -3.26 -5.25 9.40
C ILE A 152 -2.54 -5.70 10.67
N ARG A 153 -3.29 -5.86 11.78
CA ARG A 153 -2.76 -6.40 13.04
C ARG A 153 -2.14 -7.77 12.82
N SER A 154 -2.83 -8.65 12.10
CA SER A 154 -2.32 -9.99 11.76
C SER A 154 -1.04 -9.91 10.91
N LEU A 155 -1.00 -9.07 9.86
CA LEU A 155 0.20 -8.86 9.04
C LEU A 155 1.40 -8.41 9.90
N ASN A 156 1.18 -7.42 10.78
CA ASN A 156 2.21 -6.90 11.67
C ASN A 156 2.68 -7.97 12.67
N GLN A 157 1.78 -8.79 13.22
CA GLN A 157 2.13 -9.88 14.14
C GLN A 157 3.11 -10.88 13.50
N PHE A 158 2.98 -11.16 12.20
CA PHE A 158 3.87 -12.06 11.47
C PHE A 158 5.03 -11.34 10.75
N ASN A 159 5.27 -10.06 11.05
CA ASN A 159 6.31 -9.24 10.43
C ASN A 159 6.24 -9.27 8.89
N ILE A 160 5.03 -9.10 8.35
CA ILE A 160 4.78 -8.93 6.91
C ILE A 160 4.57 -7.45 6.65
N SER A 161 5.28 -6.89 5.66
CA SER A 161 5.08 -5.49 5.27
C SER A 161 3.68 -5.28 4.69
N VAL A 162 2.95 -4.34 5.28
CA VAL A 162 1.60 -3.99 4.83
C VAL A 162 1.68 -3.20 3.54
N GLN A 163 0.92 -3.60 2.53
CA GLN A 163 0.84 -2.89 1.26
C GLN A 163 0.00 -1.61 1.39
N HIS A 164 0.47 -0.53 0.77
CA HIS A 164 -0.09 0.82 0.93
C HIS A 164 -1.57 0.94 0.51
N TYR A 165 -2.02 0.15 -0.47
CA TYR A 165 -3.44 0.15 -0.90
C TYR A 165 -4.41 -0.28 0.21
N LEU A 166 -3.97 -1.03 1.21
CA LEU A 166 -4.80 -1.38 2.37
C LEU A 166 -5.03 -0.16 3.28
N TYR A 167 -4.00 0.67 3.45
CA TYR A 167 -4.13 1.94 4.17
C TYR A 167 -5.02 2.91 3.41
N GLU A 168 -4.85 3.01 2.09
CA GLU A 168 -5.71 3.82 1.23
C GLU A 168 -7.19 3.42 1.37
N LEU A 169 -7.51 2.12 1.37
CA LEU A 169 -8.88 1.65 1.56
C LEU A 169 -9.47 2.11 2.90
N ILE A 170 -8.72 2.01 4.00
CA ILE A 170 -9.18 2.51 5.31
C ILE A 170 -9.42 4.02 5.27
N ILE A 171 -8.49 4.78 4.70
CA ILE A 171 -8.60 6.23 4.60
C ILE A 171 -9.82 6.61 3.78
N ASN A 172 -10.02 6.01 2.62
CA ASN A 172 -11.18 6.27 1.76
C ASN A 172 -12.49 5.97 2.50
N ILE A 173 -12.58 4.84 3.21
CA ILE A 173 -13.77 4.52 4.04
C ILE A 173 -14.00 5.61 5.10
N LEU A 174 -12.96 6.05 5.82
CA LEU A 174 -13.11 7.06 6.87
C LEU A 174 -13.49 8.44 6.31
N VAL A 175 -12.89 8.84 5.18
CA VAL A 175 -13.19 10.11 4.50
C VAL A 175 -14.62 10.11 3.97
N HIS A 176 -15.06 9.04 3.29
CA HIS A 176 -16.43 8.92 2.79
C HIS A 176 -17.48 8.98 3.91
N ASN A 177 -17.13 8.55 5.12
CA ASN A 177 -18.00 8.60 6.30
C ASN A 177 -17.75 9.81 7.22
N ASN A 178 -16.98 10.81 6.76
CA ASN A 178 -16.61 12.03 7.52
C ASN A 178 -15.99 11.75 8.91
N CYS A 179 -15.32 10.60 9.07
CA CYS A 179 -14.71 10.15 10.33
C CYS A 179 -13.28 10.69 10.49
N PHE A 180 -13.09 12.00 10.31
CA PHE A 180 -11.78 12.64 10.29
C PHE A 180 -11.02 12.57 11.62
N TYR A 181 -11.74 12.56 12.75
CA TYR A 181 -11.13 12.38 14.06
C TYR A 181 -10.42 11.02 14.17
N GLN A 182 -11.08 9.94 13.73
CA GLN A 182 -10.51 8.60 13.76
C GLN A 182 -9.33 8.50 12.79
N LEU A 183 -9.44 9.11 11.60
CA LEU A 183 -8.32 9.22 10.65
C LEU A 183 -7.11 9.92 11.29
N HIS A 184 -7.34 11.05 11.96
CA HIS A 184 -6.29 11.77 12.67
C HIS A 184 -5.60 10.88 13.70
N GLN A 185 -6.37 10.18 14.53
CA GLN A 185 -5.82 9.29 15.55
C GLN A 185 -5.00 8.15 14.94
N PHE A 186 -5.49 7.52 13.87
CA PHE A 186 -4.77 6.42 13.21
C PHE A 186 -3.41 6.84 12.66
N LEU A 187 -3.30 8.07 12.14
CA LEU A 187 -2.05 8.63 11.65
C LEU A 187 -1.14 9.12 12.77
N GLN A 188 -1.71 9.80 13.78
CA GLN A 188 -0.96 10.34 14.91
C GLN A 188 -0.34 9.23 15.78
N TYR A 189 -1.06 8.13 15.98
CA TYR A 189 -0.59 6.98 16.76
C TYR A 189 0.09 5.90 15.91
N HIS A 190 0.39 6.18 14.62
CA HIS A 190 1.07 5.25 13.72
C HIS A 190 0.40 3.88 13.58
N VAL A 191 -0.93 3.83 13.69
CA VAL A 191 -1.71 2.63 13.37
C VAL A 191 -1.56 2.32 11.87
N LEU A 192 -1.54 3.36 11.04
CA LEU A 192 -1.13 3.28 9.64
C LEU A 192 0.33 3.70 9.53
N SER A 193 1.17 2.83 8.96
CA SER A 193 2.59 3.13 8.83
C SER A 193 2.84 4.26 7.83
N ASP A 194 3.79 5.14 8.16
CA ASP A 194 4.20 6.25 7.31
C ASP A 194 4.74 5.73 5.97
N SER A 195 4.27 6.30 4.85
CA SER A 195 4.82 6.01 3.53
C SER A 195 4.64 7.19 2.58
N LYS A 196 5.50 7.30 1.56
CA LYS A 196 5.42 8.36 0.55
C LYS A 196 4.06 8.37 -0.18
N PRO A 197 3.51 7.22 -0.64
CA PRO A 197 2.19 7.20 -1.28
C PRO A 197 1.08 7.69 -0.36
N LEU A 198 1.14 7.34 0.93
CA LEU A 198 0.14 7.73 1.92
C LEU A 198 0.18 9.24 2.20
N ALA A 199 1.36 9.83 2.27
CA ALA A 199 1.51 11.28 2.40
C ALA A 199 0.94 12.02 1.18
N CYS A 200 1.20 11.54 -0.03
CA CYS A 200 0.61 12.09 -1.25
C CYS A 200 -0.94 12.00 -1.24
N LEU A 201 -1.50 10.87 -0.77
CA LEU A 201 -2.93 10.74 -0.58
C LEU A 201 -3.47 11.75 0.45
N MET A 202 -2.78 11.96 1.57
CA MET A 202 -3.20 12.96 2.55
C MET A 202 -3.15 14.38 1.97
N LEU A 203 -2.16 14.70 1.14
CA LEU A 203 -2.10 16.01 0.47
C LEU A 203 -3.26 16.23 -0.50
N SER A 204 -3.74 15.19 -1.20
CA SER A 204 -4.91 15.30 -2.08
C SER A 204 -6.21 15.55 -1.31
N LEU A 205 -6.27 15.13 -0.04
CA LEU A 205 -7.41 15.31 0.86
C LEU A 205 -7.46 16.68 1.55
N GLU A 206 -6.46 17.55 1.38
CA GLU A 206 -6.37 18.86 2.05
C GLU A 206 -7.63 19.73 1.86
N SER A 207 -8.27 19.67 0.70
CA SER A 207 -9.47 20.46 0.40
C SER A 207 -10.68 20.08 1.27
N VAL A 208 -10.79 18.81 1.65
CA VAL A 208 -11.89 18.25 2.45
C VAL A 208 -11.51 18.21 3.94
N TYR A 209 -10.23 17.95 4.23
CA TYR A 209 -9.70 17.86 5.58
C TYR A 209 -8.41 18.70 5.69
N PRO A 210 -8.51 20.00 6.02
CA PRO A 210 -7.35 20.90 6.05
C PRO A 210 -6.16 20.43 6.91
N PRO A 211 -6.35 19.76 8.07
CA PRO A 211 -5.23 19.21 8.85
C PRO A 211 -4.43 18.12 8.11
N ALA A 212 -4.95 17.54 7.02
CA ALA A 212 -4.26 16.54 6.22
C ALA A 212 -2.90 17.03 5.70
N HIS A 213 -2.79 18.32 5.36
CA HIS A 213 -1.54 18.91 4.88
C HIS A 213 -0.41 18.77 5.92
N GLN A 214 -0.68 19.17 7.16
CA GLN A 214 0.33 19.09 8.22
C GLN A 214 0.65 17.64 8.57
N LEU A 215 -0.36 16.76 8.62
CA LEU A 215 -0.16 15.33 8.88
C LEU A 215 0.71 14.68 7.79
N ALA A 216 0.53 15.07 6.53
CA ALA A 216 1.35 14.60 5.42
C ALA A 216 2.81 15.08 5.54
N LEU A 217 3.03 16.35 5.88
CA LEU A 217 4.38 16.87 6.11
C LEU A 217 5.06 16.22 7.32
N ASP A 218 4.32 15.99 8.40
CA ASP A 218 4.84 15.29 9.58
C ASP A 218 5.19 13.83 9.24
N MET A 219 4.36 13.16 8.43
CA MET A 219 4.64 11.83 7.90
C MET A 219 5.90 11.81 7.04
N LEU A 220 6.02 12.69 6.05
CA LEU A 220 7.20 12.78 5.21
C LEU A 220 8.45 13.09 6.03
N LYS A 221 8.36 13.98 7.03
CA LYS A 221 9.51 14.33 7.88
C LYS A 221 10.03 13.14 8.68
N ARG A 222 9.16 12.22 9.10
CA ARG A 222 9.56 10.98 9.77
C ARG A 222 10.18 9.97 8.80
N ILE A 223 9.78 10.01 7.54
CA ILE A 223 10.43 9.26 6.46
C ILE A 223 11.74 9.98 6.09
N GLN A 224 12.85 9.54 6.66
CA GLN A 224 14.17 10.18 6.49
C GLN A 224 14.61 10.38 5.03
N THR A 225 14.07 9.57 4.10
CA THR A 225 14.37 9.61 2.66
C THR A 225 13.42 10.49 1.84
N ALA A 226 12.54 11.27 2.48
CA ALA A 226 11.50 12.04 1.80
C ALA A 226 11.76 13.56 1.71
N ASN A 227 13.02 13.99 1.82
CA ASN A 227 13.38 15.41 1.84
C ASN A 227 13.02 16.14 0.54
N GLU A 228 13.18 15.48 -0.61
CA GLU A 228 12.85 16.05 -1.92
C GLU A 228 11.33 16.28 -2.04
N GLU A 229 10.53 15.30 -1.63
CA GLU A 229 9.08 15.41 -1.63
C GLU A 229 8.59 16.54 -0.72
N ILE A 230 9.18 16.71 0.47
CA ILE A 230 8.84 17.83 1.37
C ILE A 230 9.12 19.18 0.68
N ILE A 231 10.27 19.31 0.02
CA ILE A 231 10.62 20.54 -0.72
C ILE A 231 9.58 20.79 -1.82
N GLU A 232 9.24 19.77 -2.61
CA GLU A 232 8.28 19.92 -3.72
C GLU A 232 6.89 20.33 -3.22
N VAL A 233 6.43 19.76 -2.10
CA VAL A 233 5.17 20.14 -1.48
C VAL A 233 5.18 21.60 -1.02
N LEU A 234 6.24 22.03 -0.31
CA LEU A 234 6.34 23.41 0.16
C LEU A 234 6.43 24.42 -1.00
N LEU A 235 7.18 24.08 -2.06
CA LEU A 235 7.28 24.92 -3.26
C LEU A 235 5.95 25.03 -4.00
N SER A 236 5.19 23.92 -4.12
CA SER A 236 3.89 23.91 -4.79
C SER A 236 2.85 24.82 -4.10
N LYS A 237 2.99 25.01 -2.79
CA LYS A 237 2.13 25.90 -1.97
C LYS A 237 2.71 27.31 -1.81
N HIS A 238 3.75 27.65 -2.56
CA HIS A 238 4.48 28.91 -2.48
C HIS A 238 5.08 29.22 -1.09
N GLN A 239 5.28 28.20 -0.26
CA GLN A 239 5.87 28.32 1.08
C GLN A 239 7.42 28.31 0.99
N LEU A 240 7.97 29.31 0.31
CA LEU A 240 9.41 29.41 0.02
C LEU A 240 10.26 29.57 1.30
N LEU A 241 9.86 30.43 2.23
CA LEU A 241 10.63 30.64 3.46
C LEU A 241 10.66 29.40 4.36
N PRO A 242 9.53 28.68 4.60
CA PRO A 242 9.57 27.36 5.23
C PRO A 242 10.48 26.37 4.49
N ALA A 243 10.43 26.32 3.15
CA ALA A 243 11.30 25.44 2.37
C ALA A 243 12.79 25.75 2.58
N LEU A 244 13.18 27.03 2.54
CA LEU A 244 14.56 27.47 2.79
C LEU A 244 15.02 27.15 4.22
N ARG A 245 14.14 27.29 5.21
CA ARG A 245 14.43 26.91 6.61
C ARG A 245 14.59 25.40 6.75
N PHE A 246 13.75 24.62 6.07
CA PHE A 246 13.80 23.16 6.08
C PHE A 246 15.13 22.64 5.51
N ILE A 247 15.53 23.07 4.30
CA ILE A 247 16.80 22.63 3.70
C ILE A 247 18.02 22.99 4.55
N ARG A 248 17.98 24.13 5.25
CA ARG A 248 19.02 24.52 6.21
C ARG A 248 19.04 23.63 7.44
N SER A 249 17.87 23.23 7.95
CA SER A 249 17.76 22.36 9.12
C SER A 249 18.24 20.92 8.86
N VAL A 250 18.06 20.42 7.63
CA VAL A 250 18.47 19.06 7.23
C VAL A 250 19.92 19.06 6.69
N GLY A 251 20.49 20.22 6.38
CA GLY A 251 21.87 20.32 5.91
C GLY A 251 22.07 19.96 4.43
N ILE A 252 21.00 19.96 3.63
CA ILE A 252 21.02 19.61 2.20
C ILE A 252 21.07 20.85 1.29
N VAL A 253 21.42 22.02 1.83
CA VAL A 253 21.43 23.30 1.10
C VAL A 253 22.24 23.21 -0.20
N ASP A 254 23.31 22.41 -0.18
CA ASP A 254 24.31 22.34 -1.26
C ASP A 254 23.88 21.48 -2.45
N THR A 255 22.98 20.51 -2.23
CA THR A 255 22.51 19.58 -3.28
C THR A 255 21.22 20.04 -3.96
N VAL A 256 20.51 20.98 -3.34
CA VAL A 256 19.20 21.45 -3.80
C VAL A 256 19.32 22.29 -5.07
N SER A 257 18.36 22.11 -5.98
CA SER A 257 18.26 22.87 -7.23
C SER A 257 17.82 24.31 -6.98
N SER A 258 18.72 25.27 -7.24
CA SER A 258 18.44 26.71 -7.17
C SER A 258 17.29 27.12 -8.11
N ARG A 259 17.23 26.48 -9.29
CA ARG A 259 16.23 26.76 -10.32
C ARG A 259 14.80 26.57 -9.82
N LYS A 260 14.50 25.43 -9.18
CA LYS A 260 13.15 25.12 -8.68
C LYS A 260 12.64 26.20 -7.72
N PHE A 261 13.52 26.72 -6.85
CA PHE A 261 13.18 27.76 -5.89
C PHE A 261 12.98 29.13 -6.54
N LEU A 262 13.86 29.50 -7.49
CA LEU A 262 13.74 30.77 -8.22
C LEU A 262 12.49 30.81 -9.10
N GLU A 263 12.14 29.69 -9.73
CA GLU A 263 10.92 29.54 -10.51
C GLU A 263 9.66 29.69 -9.63
N ALA A 264 9.64 28.99 -8.50
CA ALA A 264 8.56 29.11 -7.53
C ALA A 264 8.46 30.54 -6.95
N ALA A 265 9.58 31.22 -6.71
CA ALA A 265 9.60 32.61 -6.25
C ALA A 265 9.15 33.61 -7.32
N LEU A 266 9.41 33.34 -8.59
CA LEU A 266 8.89 34.18 -9.68
C LEU A 266 7.37 34.03 -9.81
N SER A 267 6.85 32.82 -9.61
CA SER A 267 5.41 32.53 -9.73
C SER A 267 4.54 33.26 -8.70
N THR A 268 5.09 33.63 -7.53
CA THR A 268 4.36 34.39 -6.50
C THR A 268 4.16 35.86 -6.86
N LYS A 269 4.91 36.39 -7.86
CA LYS A 269 4.94 37.81 -8.25
C LYS A 269 5.30 38.77 -7.12
N ASP A 270 5.93 38.29 -6.06
CA ASP A 270 6.44 39.10 -4.97
C ASP A 270 7.96 39.32 -5.15
N ASN A 271 8.31 40.55 -5.52
CA ASN A 271 9.68 40.97 -5.76
C ASN A 271 10.58 40.79 -4.53
N MET A 272 10.06 41.01 -3.31
CA MET A 272 10.85 40.87 -2.08
C MET A 272 11.16 39.41 -1.77
N LEU A 273 10.19 38.51 -2.00
CA LEU A 273 10.38 37.07 -1.88
C LEU A 273 11.39 36.56 -2.92
N PHE A 274 11.28 36.98 -4.17
CA PHE A 274 12.25 36.65 -5.22
C PHE A 274 13.65 37.14 -4.87
N TYR A 275 13.78 38.39 -4.40
CA TYR A 275 15.06 38.92 -3.93
C TYR A 275 15.67 38.08 -2.81
N THR A 276 14.87 37.72 -1.79
CA THR A 276 15.33 36.94 -0.64
C THR A 276 15.81 35.55 -1.04
N VAL A 277 15.06 34.86 -1.91
CA VAL A 277 15.42 33.53 -2.41
C VAL A 277 16.68 33.62 -3.27
N PHE A 278 16.80 34.64 -4.13
CA PHE A 278 17.98 34.84 -4.96
C PHE A 278 19.23 35.09 -4.11
N LYS A 279 19.18 36.02 -3.14
CA LYS A 279 20.31 36.28 -2.24
C LYS A 279 20.67 35.06 -1.38
N PHE A 280 19.70 34.23 -1.00
CA PHE A 280 19.97 32.99 -0.28
C PHE A 280 20.88 32.04 -1.10
N PHE A 281 20.55 31.82 -2.37
CA PHE A 281 21.37 30.96 -3.24
C PHE A 281 22.69 31.62 -3.66
N GLU A 282 22.73 32.95 -3.78
CA GLU A 282 23.97 33.70 -3.99
C GLU A 282 24.94 33.50 -2.80
N GLN A 283 24.45 33.62 -1.56
CA GLN A 283 25.23 33.34 -0.36
C GLN A 283 25.69 31.88 -0.29
N ARG A 284 24.85 30.93 -0.71
CA ARG A 284 25.23 29.52 -0.81
C ARG A 284 26.38 29.33 -1.81
N ASN A 285 26.25 29.89 -3.02
CA ASN A 285 27.27 29.77 -4.05
C ASN A 285 28.60 30.37 -3.59
N GLN A 286 28.55 31.51 -2.89
CA GLN A 286 29.72 32.14 -2.28
C GLN A 286 30.40 31.21 -1.25
N LYS A 287 29.62 30.53 -0.40
CA LYS A 287 30.15 29.58 0.60
C LYS A 287 30.75 28.33 -0.05
N LEU A 288 30.11 27.79 -1.07
CA LEU A 288 30.52 26.54 -1.71
C LEU A 288 31.71 26.70 -2.66
N ARG A 289 31.76 27.82 -3.40
CA ARG A 289 32.65 27.99 -4.56
C ARG A 289 33.49 29.27 -4.48
N GLY A 290 33.30 30.09 -3.45
CA GLY A 290 33.97 31.40 -3.32
C GLY A 290 33.48 32.45 -4.33
N SER A 291 32.43 32.15 -5.10
CA SER A 291 31.85 33.03 -6.11
C SER A 291 30.32 33.08 -5.97
N PRO A 292 29.67 34.26 -6.08
CA PRO A 292 28.22 34.39 -5.96
C PRO A 292 27.47 33.87 -7.19
N ARG A 293 28.19 33.59 -8.29
CA ARG A 293 27.60 33.28 -9.59
C ARG A 293 26.99 31.88 -9.64
N PHE A 294 25.85 31.78 -10.32
CA PHE A 294 25.24 30.50 -10.70
C PHE A 294 26.05 29.84 -11.83
N GLN A 295 26.23 28.52 -11.76
CA GLN A 295 26.87 27.77 -12.84
C GLN A 295 25.91 27.61 -14.02
N SER A 296 26.47 27.55 -15.23
CA SER A 296 25.67 27.35 -16.46
C SER A 296 24.92 26.01 -16.50
N GLY A 297 25.40 24.99 -15.78
CA GLY A 297 24.70 23.72 -15.62
C GLY A 297 23.45 23.79 -14.73
N GLU A 298 23.26 24.86 -13.95
CA GLU A 298 22.07 25.04 -13.10
C GLU A 298 20.90 25.70 -13.86
N HIS A 299 21.12 26.14 -15.11
CA HIS A 299 20.12 26.79 -15.98
C HIS A 299 19.40 27.97 -15.32
N CYS A 300 20.14 28.79 -14.57
CA CYS A 300 19.61 29.93 -13.82
C CYS A 300 19.80 31.27 -14.54
N GLU A 301 20.33 31.31 -15.76
CA GLU A 301 20.73 32.54 -16.47
C GLU A 301 19.56 33.49 -16.71
N GLN A 302 18.37 32.94 -16.98
CA GLN A 302 17.16 33.72 -17.16
C GLN A 302 16.78 34.47 -15.87
N TYR A 303 16.89 33.82 -14.71
CA TYR A 303 16.59 34.42 -13.40
C TYR A 303 17.61 35.47 -12.99
N VAL A 304 18.89 35.30 -13.36
CA VAL A 304 19.94 36.31 -13.14
C VAL A 304 19.63 37.58 -13.93
N LYS A 305 19.27 37.45 -15.22
CA LYS A 305 18.87 38.60 -16.04
C LYS A 305 17.61 39.29 -15.50
N LEU A 306 16.62 38.50 -15.05
CA LEU A 306 15.41 39.05 -14.43
C LEU A 306 15.73 39.81 -13.14
N PHE A 307 16.62 39.28 -12.31
CA PHE A 307 17.06 39.95 -11.09
C PHE A 307 17.77 41.28 -11.39
N GLU A 308 18.67 41.30 -12.38
CA GLU A 308 19.35 42.52 -12.83
C GLU A 308 18.36 43.57 -13.34
N ASN A 309 17.35 43.15 -14.12
CA ASN A 309 16.32 44.06 -14.63
C ASN A 309 15.42 44.64 -13.52
N LEU A 310 15.13 43.86 -12.47
CA LEU A 310 14.20 44.26 -11.41
C LEU A 310 14.87 45.11 -10.32
N PHE A 311 16.14 44.83 -9.98
CA PHE A 311 16.82 45.46 -8.83
C PHE A 311 18.10 46.22 -9.21
N GLY A 312 18.50 46.18 -10.48
CA GLY A 312 19.72 46.82 -10.97
C GLY A 312 21.01 46.06 -10.63
N GLN A 313 22.12 46.48 -11.24
CA GLN A 313 23.43 45.85 -11.01
C GLN A 313 23.95 46.03 -9.58
N GLU A 314 23.52 47.07 -8.88
CA GLU A 314 23.93 47.36 -7.50
C GLU A 314 23.44 46.30 -6.50
N ALA A 315 22.34 45.62 -6.79
CA ALA A 315 21.77 44.55 -5.95
C ALA A 315 22.65 43.28 -5.89
N PHE A 316 23.61 43.13 -6.81
CA PHE A 316 24.63 42.06 -6.75
C PHE A 316 25.76 42.37 -5.76
N MET A 317 25.82 43.60 -5.22
CA MET A 317 26.78 43.87 -4.16
C MET A 317 26.44 43.04 -2.92
N PRO A 318 27.45 42.56 -2.16
CA PRO A 318 27.20 41.94 -0.88
C PRO A 318 26.47 42.95 0.02
N LEU A 319 25.40 42.52 0.68
CA LEU A 319 24.83 43.31 1.78
C LEU A 319 25.97 43.57 2.78
N PRO A 320 26.24 44.83 3.16
CA PRO A 320 27.28 45.12 4.15
C PRO A 320 26.98 44.29 5.39
N SER A 321 27.98 43.52 5.82
CA SER A 321 27.92 42.73 7.04
C SER A 321 27.62 43.67 8.20
N LEU A 322 26.37 43.65 8.67
CA LEU A 322 26.02 44.23 9.96
C LEU A 322 26.76 43.41 11.02
N LEU A 323 27.81 44.03 11.57
CA LEU A 323 28.58 43.59 12.72
C LEU A 323 27.68 43.35 13.94
#